data_AF-A0A961FSG1-F1
#
_entry.id   AF-A0A961FSG1-F1
#
_cell.length_a   1.000
_cell.length_b   1.000
_cell.length_c   1.000
_cell.angle_alpha   90.00
_cell.angle_beta   90.00
_cell.angle_gamma   90.00
#
_symmetry.space_group_name_H-M   'P 1'
#
loop_
_entity.id
_entity.type
_entity.pdbx_description
1 polymer ?
#
loop_
_entity_poly.entity_id
_entity_poly.type
_entity_poly.pdbx_seq_one_letter_code
_entity_poly.pdbx_strand_id
1 'polypeptide(L)'
;MKKPRKTIADYDPEVLRLFDDLVHGRIERRDFLVRASRCATGGLTAVAILESLAPNYALAEQVAKDDPRIVTSYESVDSPKGYGSIKGLLAKPAKAEGKLPSVLVVHENRGLNPYVEDVARRLAVAGFLAFA
;
A
#
# COMPACT_ATOMS: atom_id res chain seq x y z
N MET A 1 -21.34 -13.29 7.09
CA MET A 1 -21.38 -11.81 6.99
C MET A 1 -19.96 -11.28 7.11
N LYS A 2 -19.53 -10.37 6.21
CA LYS A 2 -18.22 -9.69 6.31
C LYS A 2 -18.27 -8.76 7.54
N LYS A 3 -17.35 -8.93 8.50
CA LYS A 3 -17.30 -8.06 9.69
C LYS A 3 -16.99 -6.62 9.24
N PRO A 4 -17.72 -5.60 9.73
CA PRO A 4 -17.48 -4.21 9.33
C PRO A 4 -16.06 -3.77 9.70
N ARG A 5 -15.49 -2.86 8.88
CA ARG A 5 -14.16 -2.31 9.14
C ARG A 5 -14.19 -1.51 10.44
N LYS A 6 -13.25 -1.79 11.34
CA LYS A 6 -13.06 -0.99 12.55
C LYS A 6 -12.71 0.45 12.21
N THR A 7 -13.17 1.36 13.05
CA THR A 7 -12.92 2.79 13.03
C THR A 7 -12.03 3.18 14.21
N ILE A 8 -11.60 4.43 14.26
CA ILE A 8 -10.80 4.97 15.37
C ILE A 8 -11.54 4.80 16.71
N ALA A 9 -12.87 4.89 16.72
CA ALA A 9 -13.68 4.74 17.92
C ALA A 9 -13.70 3.31 18.50
N ASP A 10 -13.26 2.32 17.72
CA ASP A 10 -13.21 0.90 18.14
C ASP A 10 -11.90 0.54 18.87
N TYR A 11 -11.02 1.50 19.12
CA TYR A 11 -9.72 1.30 19.77
C TYR A 11 -9.56 2.20 21.00
N ASP A 12 -8.85 1.67 22.00
CA ASP A 12 -8.35 2.49 23.09
C ASP A 12 -7.36 3.55 22.53
N PRO A 13 -7.49 4.83 22.91
CA PRO A 13 -6.58 5.88 22.46
C PRO A 13 -5.08 5.58 22.72
N GLU A 14 -4.76 4.85 23.79
CA GLU A 14 -3.38 4.45 24.07
C GLU A 14 -2.84 3.53 22.97
N VAL A 15 -3.64 2.59 22.47
CA VAL A 15 -3.25 1.70 21.36
C VAL A 15 -2.91 2.49 20.11
N LEU A 16 -3.69 3.53 19.80
CA LEU A 16 -3.45 4.37 18.62
C LEU A 16 -2.14 5.15 18.74
N ARG A 17 -1.84 5.67 19.93
CA ARG A 17 -0.56 6.33 20.23
C ARG A 17 0.62 5.36 20.12
N LEU A 18 0.48 4.15 20.67
CA LEU A 18 1.50 3.10 20.55
C LEU A 18 1.74 2.73 19.08
N PHE A 19 0.68 2.67 18.29
CA PHE A 19 0.79 2.36 16.86
C PHE A 19 1.49 3.48 16.10
N ASP A 20 1.18 4.75 16.40
CA ASP A 20 1.90 5.91 15.87
C ASP A 20 3.41 5.83 16.18
N ASP A 21 3.76 5.55 17.44
CA ASP A 21 5.15 5.40 17.86
C ASP A 21 5.84 4.24 17.11
N LEU A 22 5.13 3.12 16.90
CA LEU A 22 5.64 1.97 16.17
C LEU A 22 5.91 2.30 14.69
N VAL A 23 4.95 2.90 13.99
CA VAL A 23 5.08 3.15 12.54
C VAL A 23 6.08 4.26 12.20
N HIS A 24 6.46 5.06 13.19
CA HIS A 24 7.51 6.07 13.12
C HIS A 24 8.84 5.60 13.75
N GLY A 25 8.93 4.34 14.19
CA GLY A 25 10.18 3.75 14.69
C GLY A 25 10.63 4.27 16.06
N ARG A 26 9.75 4.91 16.83
CA ARG A 26 10.05 5.38 18.20
C ARG A 26 10.05 4.23 19.22
N ILE A 27 9.33 3.14 18.92
CA ILE A 27 9.34 1.91 19.68
C ILE A 27 9.46 0.70 18.74
N GLU A 28 9.99 -0.40 19.27
CA GLU A 28 10.05 -1.65 18.53
C GLU A 28 8.71 -2.41 18.56
N ARG A 29 8.53 -3.33 17.60
CA ARG A 29 7.36 -4.22 17.55
C ARG A 29 7.15 -4.97 18.87
N ARG A 30 8.22 -5.39 19.54
CA ARG A 30 8.12 -6.08 20.84
C ARG A 30 7.56 -5.18 21.94
N ASP A 31 8.01 -3.92 22.01
CA ASP A 31 7.50 -2.95 22.98
C ASP A 31 6.00 -2.66 22.74
N PHE A 32 5.61 -2.50 21.47
CA PHE A 32 4.21 -2.37 21.09
C PHE A 32 3.37 -3.54 21.61
N LEU A 33 3.79 -4.79 21.35
CA LEU A 33 3.02 -5.97 21.74
C LEU A 33 2.88 -6.10 23.26
N VAL A 34 3.93 -5.78 24.00
CA VAL A 34 3.91 -5.80 25.48
C VAL A 34 2.95 -4.73 26.00
N ARG A 35 3.04 -3.49 25.51
CA ARG A 35 2.25 -2.37 26.03
C ARG A 35 0.78 -2.45 25.60
N ALA A 36 0.52 -2.81 24.35
CA ALA A 36 -0.85 -2.98 23.83
C ALA A 36 -1.60 -4.14 24.49
N SER A 37 -0.89 -5.11 25.11
CA SER A 37 -1.53 -6.19 25.86
C SER A 37 -2.35 -5.70 27.08
N ARG A 38 -2.06 -4.50 27.59
CA ARG A 38 -2.83 -3.89 28.68
C ARG A 38 -4.21 -3.42 28.23
N CYS A 39 -4.36 -3.11 26.96
CA CYS A 39 -5.61 -2.69 26.33
C CYS A 39 -6.38 -3.87 25.70
N ALA A 40 -5.82 -5.08 25.76
CA ALA A 40 -6.43 -6.30 25.23
C ALA A 40 -7.63 -6.71 26.09
N THR A 41 -8.85 -6.53 25.57
CA THR A 41 -10.10 -6.98 26.21
C THR A 41 -10.85 -7.97 25.32
N GLY A 42 -11.67 -8.83 25.94
CA GLY A 42 -12.62 -9.68 25.21
C GLY A 42 -12.00 -10.62 24.16
N GLY A 43 -10.82 -11.19 24.41
CA GLY A 43 -10.16 -12.16 23.51
C GLY A 43 -9.36 -11.55 22.35
N LEU A 44 -9.26 -10.22 22.26
CA LEU A 44 -8.36 -9.56 21.30
C LEU A 44 -6.92 -9.58 21.84
N THR A 45 -6.03 -10.29 21.17
CA THR A 45 -4.60 -10.26 21.50
C THR A 45 -3.93 -8.98 20.98
N ALA A 46 -2.79 -8.60 21.56
CA ALA A 46 -1.98 -7.49 21.04
C ALA A 46 -1.58 -7.69 19.56
N VAL A 47 -1.43 -8.94 19.13
CA VAL A 47 -1.18 -9.30 17.71
C VAL A 47 -2.40 -9.01 16.85
N ALA A 48 -3.59 -9.43 17.28
CA ALA A 48 -4.83 -9.15 16.55
C ALA A 48 -5.12 -7.64 16.44
N ILE A 49 -4.78 -6.88 17.49
CA ILE A 49 -4.83 -5.41 17.48
C ILE A 49 -3.88 -4.86 16.42
N LEU A 50 -2.62 -5.28 16.43
CA LEU A 50 -1.61 -4.84 15.45
C LEU A 50 -2.03 -5.14 14.01
N GLU A 51 -2.52 -6.36 13.74
CA GLU A 51 -3.02 -6.75 12.42
C GLU A 51 -4.20 -5.89 11.97
N SER A 52 -5.11 -5.55 12.89
CA SER A 52 -6.27 -4.72 12.56
C SER A 52 -5.95 -3.25 12.28
N LEU A 53 -4.79 -2.76 12.74
CA LEU A 53 -4.29 -1.40 12.49
C LEU A 53 -3.31 -1.33 11.30
N ALA A 54 -2.65 -2.43 10.97
CA ALA A 54 -1.72 -2.50 9.86
C ALA A 54 -2.42 -2.20 8.50
N PRO A 55 -1.72 -1.56 7.55
CA PRO A 55 -2.27 -1.32 6.22
C PRO A 55 -2.71 -2.62 5.55
N ASN A 56 -3.95 -2.66 5.07
CA ASN A 56 -4.46 -3.77 4.27
C ASN A 56 -4.81 -3.26 2.86
N TYR A 57 -3.83 -3.32 1.96
CA TYR A 57 -3.96 -2.82 0.60
C TYR A 57 -5.04 -3.56 -0.22
N ALA A 58 -5.35 -4.81 0.12
CA ALA A 58 -6.40 -5.57 -0.56
C ALA A 58 -7.79 -4.95 -0.36
N LEU A 59 -8.00 -4.16 0.70
CA LEU A 59 -9.24 -3.41 0.89
C LEU A 59 -9.38 -2.21 -0.06
N ALA A 60 -8.29 -1.76 -0.66
CA ALA A 60 -8.23 -0.58 -1.53
C ALA A 60 -7.98 -0.91 -3.00
N GLU A 61 -7.74 -2.18 -3.36
CA GLU A 61 -7.52 -2.61 -4.74
C GLU A 61 -8.77 -2.37 -5.59
N GLN A 62 -8.59 -1.69 -6.72
CA GLN A 62 -9.66 -1.41 -7.69
C GLN A 62 -9.45 -2.14 -9.01
N VAL A 63 -8.22 -2.43 -9.39
CA VAL A 63 -7.87 -3.15 -10.62
C VAL A 63 -7.01 -4.36 -10.26
N ALA A 64 -7.50 -5.55 -10.59
CA ALA A 64 -6.77 -6.79 -10.36
C ALA A 64 -5.43 -6.79 -11.12
N LYS A 65 -4.43 -7.49 -10.58
CA LYS A 65 -3.08 -7.57 -11.20
C LYS A 65 -3.10 -8.24 -12.58
N ASP A 66 -4.05 -9.14 -12.80
CA ASP A 66 -4.29 -9.90 -14.02
C ASP A 66 -5.48 -9.38 -14.83
N ASP A 67 -5.91 -8.13 -14.62
CA ASP A 67 -7.01 -7.53 -15.37
C ASP A 67 -6.71 -7.57 -16.88
N PRO A 68 -7.56 -8.23 -17.70
CA PRO A 68 -7.28 -8.47 -19.11
C PRO A 68 -7.26 -7.19 -19.97
N ARG A 69 -7.69 -6.05 -19.42
CA ARG A 69 -7.67 -4.76 -20.11
C ARG A 69 -6.28 -4.13 -20.15
N ILE A 70 -5.34 -4.61 -19.34
CA ILE A 70 -4.02 -4.00 -19.19
C ILE A 70 -2.89 -5.03 -19.34
N VAL A 71 -1.69 -4.52 -19.57
CA VAL A 71 -0.44 -5.27 -19.50
C VAL A 71 0.48 -4.53 -18.55
N THR A 72 1.09 -5.25 -17.62
CA THR A 72 2.04 -4.70 -16.66
C THR A 72 3.39 -5.40 -16.74
N SER A 73 4.46 -4.65 -16.57
CA SER A 73 5.83 -5.15 -16.43
C SER A 73 6.58 -4.34 -15.38
N TYR A 74 7.65 -4.90 -14.82
CA TYR A 74 8.60 -4.10 -14.06
C TYR A 74 9.74 -3.67 -14.97
N GLU A 75 9.94 -2.37 -15.09
CA GLU A 75 10.99 -1.79 -15.92
C GLU A 75 12.02 -1.07 -15.06
N SER A 76 13.26 -1.01 -15.56
CA SER A 76 14.34 -0.25 -14.96
C SER A 76 14.64 0.99 -15.80
N VAL A 77 14.86 2.13 -15.14
CA VAL A 77 15.22 3.41 -15.77
C VAL A 77 16.53 3.91 -15.18
N ASP A 78 17.45 4.34 -16.04
CA ASP A 78 18.72 4.90 -15.61
C ASP A 78 18.51 6.23 -14.86
N SER A 79 19.09 6.32 -13.67
CA SER A 79 19.09 7.51 -12.82
C SER A 79 20.53 7.81 -12.37
N PRO A 80 21.44 8.15 -13.31
CA PRO A 80 22.88 8.26 -13.03
C PRO A 80 23.23 9.43 -12.09
N LYS A 81 22.33 10.42 -11.97
CA LYS A 81 22.44 11.52 -11.01
C LYS A 81 21.66 11.28 -9.71
N GLY A 82 21.02 10.11 -9.57
CA GLY A 82 20.28 9.68 -8.40
C GLY A 82 20.83 8.35 -7.89
N TYR A 83 19.99 7.32 -7.82
CA TYR A 83 20.32 6.01 -7.25
C TYR A 83 20.95 5.03 -8.26
N GLY A 84 21.53 5.51 -9.35
CA GLY A 84 22.09 4.70 -10.43
C GLY A 84 21.01 4.18 -11.38
N SER A 85 20.09 3.35 -10.88
CA SER A 85 18.90 2.88 -11.60
C SER A 85 17.69 2.82 -10.67
N ILE A 86 16.51 3.10 -11.20
CA ILE A 86 15.24 2.94 -10.50
C ILE A 86 14.43 1.84 -11.15
N LYS A 87 13.73 1.03 -10.36
CA LYS A 87 12.82 -0.02 -10.83
C LYS A 87 11.39 0.36 -10.46
N GLY A 88 10.47 0.24 -11.42
CA GLY A 88 9.07 0.61 -11.23
C GLY A 88 8.11 -0.27 -12.01
N LEU A 89 6.82 -0.17 -11.70
CA LEU A 89 5.76 -0.86 -12.43
C LEU A 89 5.34 -0.01 -13.64
N LEU A 90 5.52 -0.52 -14.84
CA LEU A 90 4.94 0.03 -16.06
C LEU A 90 3.61 -0.66 -16.34
N ALA A 91 2.53 0.11 -16.48
CA ALA A 91 1.20 -0.38 -16.83
C ALA A 91 0.69 0.33 -18.08
N LYS A 92 0.07 -0.42 -19.00
CA LYS A 92 -0.52 0.13 -20.23
C LYS A 92 -1.79 -0.62 -20.64
N PRO A 93 -2.68 -0.04 -21.46
CA PRO A 93 -3.82 -0.77 -22.03
C PRO A 93 -3.33 -1.94 -22.91
N ALA A 94 -3.96 -3.10 -22.79
CA ALA A 94 -3.56 -4.32 -23.48
C ALA A 94 -3.70 -4.23 -25.02
N LYS A 95 -4.66 -3.42 -25.49
CA LYS A 95 -4.98 -3.25 -26.92
C LYS A 95 -4.56 -1.88 -27.46
N ALA A 96 -3.61 -1.20 -26.80
CA ALA A 96 -3.13 0.09 -27.28
C ALA A 96 -2.30 -0.05 -28.55
N GLU A 97 -2.63 0.76 -29.56
CA GLU A 97 -1.85 0.91 -30.79
C GLU A 97 -1.27 2.33 -30.85
N GLY A 98 -0.03 2.46 -31.32
CA GLY A 98 0.64 3.76 -31.45
C GLY A 98 1.15 4.36 -30.13
N LYS A 99 1.38 5.68 -30.13
CA LYS A 99 1.91 6.40 -28.97
C LYS A 99 0.80 6.70 -27.97
N LEU A 100 1.07 6.49 -26.69
CA LEU A 100 0.15 6.79 -25.58
C LEU A 100 0.56 8.06 -24.84
N PRO A 101 -0.40 8.83 -24.29
CA PRO A 101 -0.10 9.81 -23.25
C PRO A 101 0.43 9.10 -22.00
N SER A 102 1.46 9.67 -21.37
CA SER A 102 2.14 9.07 -20.22
C SER A 102 1.84 9.78 -18.91
N VAL A 103 1.76 9.01 -17.83
CA VAL A 103 1.63 9.50 -16.45
C VAL A 103 2.72 8.89 -15.58
N LEU A 104 3.49 9.72 -14.88
CA LEU A 104 4.41 9.28 -13.85
C LEU A 104 3.70 9.30 -12.50
N VAL A 105 3.65 8.17 -11.82
CA VAL A 105 3.02 8.01 -10.50
C VAL A 105 4.13 7.98 -9.46
N VAL A 106 4.21 9.02 -8.62
CA VAL A 106 5.22 9.08 -7.56
C VAL A 106 4.61 8.59 -6.26
N HIS A 107 5.22 7.57 -5.65
CA HIS A 107 4.75 6.99 -4.39
C HIS A 107 4.91 7.96 -3.19
N GLU A 108 4.21 7.66 -2.11
CA GLU A 108 4.32 8.38 -0.84
C GLU A 108 5.58 7.96 -0.05
N ASN A 109 5.62 8.19 1.27
CA ASN A 109 6.79 7.94 2.13
C ASN A 109 7.10 6.45 2.43
N ARG A 110 6.53 5.49 1.68
CA ARG A 110 6.70 4.05 1.92
C ARG A 110 7.10 3.24 0.68
N GLY A 111 7.62 3.91 -0.35
CA GLY A 111 8.05 3.24 -1.57
C GLY A 111 6.89 2.74 -2.43
N LEU A 112 7.24 2.01 -3.48
CA LEU A 112 6.29 1.37 -4.38
C LEU A 112 5.59 0.21 -3.65
N ASN A 113 4.38 0.46 -3.16
CA ASN A 113 3.55 -0.52 -2.48
C ASN A 113 2.38 -0.98 -3.38
N PRO A 114 1.64 -2.04 -3.01
CA PRO A 114 0.54 -2.57 -3.83
C PRO A 114 -0.56 -1.56 -4.17
N TYR A 115 -0.78 -0.54 -3.32
CA TYR A 115 -1.74 0.53 -3.61
C TYR A 115 -1.24 1.45 -4.72
N VAL A 116 0.03 1.85 -4.70
CA VAL A 116 0.60 2.69 -5.76
C VAL A 116 0.65 1.94 -7.09
N GLU A 117 0.99 0.64 -7.06
CA GLU A 117 0.87 -0.22 -8.23
C GLU A 117 -0.56 -0.29 -8.78
N ASP A 118 -1.57 -0.36 -7.90
CA ASP A 118 -2.98 -0.31 -8.30
C ASP A 118 -3.35 1.03 -8.94
N VAL A 119 -2.83 2.16 -8.45
CA VAL A 119 -3.01 3.48 -9.09
C VAL A 119 -2.48 3.48 -10.52
N ALA A 120 -1.30 2.90 -10.76
CA ALA A 120 -0.76 2.75 -12.12
C ALA A 120 -1.69 1.89 -13.01
N ARG A 121 -2.21 0.78 -12.48
CA ARG A 121 -3.18 -0.06 -13.19
C ARG A 121 -4.49 0.67 -13.49
N ARG A 122 -5.02 1.49 -12.57
CA ARG A 122 -6.21 2.34 -12.79
C ARG A 122 -5.99 3.32 -13.94
N LEU A 123 -4.81 3.95 -14.01
CA LEU A 123 -4.45 4.85 -15.11
C LEU A 123 -4.31 4.11 -16.44
N ALA A 124 -3.75 2.91 -16.43
CA ALA A 124 -3.70 2.05 -17.62
C ALA A 124 -5.09 1.63 -18.11
N VAL A 125 -6.01 1.29 -17.21
CA VAL A 125 -7.43 1.06 -17.55
C VAL A 125 -8.07 2.32 -18.14
N ALA A 126 -7.67 3.52 -17.69
CA ALA A 126 -8.13 4.80 -18.21
C ALA A 126 -7.46 5.24 -19.53
N GLY A 127 -6.56 4.42 -20.10
CA GLY A 127 -5.99 4.67 -21.43
C GLY A 127 -4.57 5.25 -21.45
N PHE A 128 -3.91 5.39 -20.29
CA PHE A 128 -2.57 5.98 -20.20
C PHE A 128 -1.46 4.93 -20.14
N LEU A 129 -0.25 5.31 -20.57
CA LEU A 129 0.97 4.62 -20.17
C LEU A 129 1.38 5.13 -18.78
N ALA A 130 1.27 4.32 -17.74
CA ALA A 130 1.59 4.71 -16.38
C ALA A 130 2.87 4.03 -15.90
N PHE A 131 3.81 4.79 -15.32
CA PHE A 131 5.00 4.25 -14.65
C PHE A 131 4.98 4.68 -13.18
N ALA A 132 5.14 3.73 -12.27
CA ALA A 132 5.12 3.95 -10.82
C ALA A 132 6.41 3.47 -10.14
#